data_AF-A0A953ILA9-F1
#
_entry.id   AF-A0A953ILA9-F1
#
_cell.length_a   1.000
_cell.length_b   1.000
_cell.length_c   1.000
_cell.angle_alpha   90.00
_cell.angle_beta   90.00
_cell.angle_gamma   90.00
#
_symmetry.space_group_name_H-M   'P 1'
#
loop_
_entity.id
_entity.type
_entity.pdbx_description
1 polymer ?
#
loop_
_entity_poly.entity_id
_entity_poly.type
_entity_poly.pdbx_seq_one_letter_code
_entity_poly.pdbx_strand_id
1 'polypeptide(L)'
;MCALSVLALVNVAVPAHGADVLVYGPSLAPANGGDAVTLGRNGATDAPAGPTVVNEATIATDHGHNVTVVDEATWSGMTPEQFAAYDAIVIGDAGCDFSDGEDLAAVDANKSVWSPVVTGNVAMNTFDAFYHIFQDATVEAGARALAGSGIDFAASGDGTGLYY
;
A
#
# COMPACT_ATOMS: atom_id res chain seq x y z
N MET A 1 -6.58 55.85 22.05
CA MET A 1 -6.05 54.89 21.06
C MET A 1 -6.62 53.52 21.43
N CYS A 2 -7.66 53.07 20.73
CA CYS A 2 -8.25 51.74 20.93
C CYS A 2 -7.67 50.81 19.87
N ALA A 3 -7.01 49.73 20.28
CA ALA A 3 -6.50 48.72 19.37
C ALA A 3 -7.65 47.85 18.87
N LEU A 4 -7.84 47.83 17.54
CA LEU A 4 -8.69 46.90 16.83
C LEU A 4 -8.04 45.51 16.91
N SER A 5 -8.67 44.54 17.58
CA SER A 5 -8.23 43.16 17.54
C SER A 5 -8.73 42.54 16.24
N VAL A 6 -7.81 42.25 15.32
CA VAL A 6 -8.09 41.47 14.11
C VAL A 6 -8.33 40.04 14.54
N LEU A 7 -9.57 39.56 14.38
CA LEU A 7 -9.92 38.15 14.53
C LEU A 7 -9.25 37.40 13.38
N ALA A 8 -8.14 36.72 13.65
CA ALA A 8 -7.57 35.78 12.70
C ALA A 8 -8.57 34.63 12.52
N LEU A 9 -9.08 34.45 11.29
CA LEU A 9 -9.72 33.20 10.92
C LEU A 9 -8.70 32.09 11.12
N VAL A 10 -8.93 31.22 12.11
CA VAL A 10 -8.31 29.91 12.15
C VAL A 10 -8.96 29.14 11.01
N ASN A 11 -8.28 29.08 9.86
CA ASN A 11 -8.53 28.02 8.90
C ASN A 11 -8.17 26.72 9.62
N VAL A 12 -9.19 26.02 10.14
CA VAL A 12 -9.05 24.61 10.46
C VAL A 12 -8.89 23.95 9.09
N ALA A 13 -7.63 23.76 8.67
CA ALA A 13 -7.33 22.88 7.56
C ALA A 13 -7.96 21.54 7.90
N VAL A 14 -8.95 21.13 7.12
CA VAL A 14 -9.28 19.71 6.97
C VAL A 14 -7.94 19.02 6.70
N PRO A 15 -7.58 17.92 7.37
CA PRO A 15 -6.34 17.23 7.05
C PRO A 15 -6.33 17.03 5.54
N ALA A 16 -5.26 17.48 4.88
CA ALA A 16 -5.01 17.06 3.51
C ALA A 16 -5.04 15.54 3.58
N HIS A 17 -6.00 14.92 2.88
CA HIS A 17 -5.95 13.49 2.69
C HIS A 17 -4.54 13.14 2.19
N GLY A 18 -3.97 12.02 2.68
CA GLY A 18 -2.63 11.60 2.28
C GLY A 18 -2.54 11.36 0.78
N ALA A 19 -1.33 11.05 0.32
CA ALA A 19 -1.02 10.84 -1.09
C ALA A 19 -1.98 9.82 -1.74
N ASP A 20 -2.23 9.97 -3.04
CA ASP A 20 -3.03 9.03 -3.81
C ASP A 20 -2.14 7.83 -4.22
N VAL A 21 -2.47 6.64 -3.73
CA VAL A 21 -1.67 5.42 -3.90
C VAL A 21 -2.43 4.37 -4.69
N LEU A 22 -1.84 3.91 -5.80
CA LEU A 22 -2.33 2.79 -6.58
C LEU A 22 -1.69 1.49 -6.09
N VAL A 23 -2.48 0.51 -5.70
CA VAL A 23 -2.01 -0.82 -5.29
C VAL A 23 -2.41 -1.86 -6.34
N TYR A 24 -1.41 -2.56 -6.89
CA TYR A 24 -1.62 -3.69 -7.79
C TYR A 24 -1.79 -5.02 -7.05
N GLY A 25 -2.75 -5.81 -7.54
CA GLY A 25 -2.93 -7.20 -7.15
C GLY A 25 -3.77 -7.37 -5.90
N PRO A 26 -4.13 -8.61 -5.55
CA PRO A 26 -4.60 -8.90 -4.22
C PRO A 26 -3.40 -8.79 -3.28
N SER A 27 -3.05 -7.57 -2.84
CA SER A 27 -2.28 -7.41 -1.62
C SER A 27 -3.16 -8.06 -0.56
N LEU A 28 -2.90 -9.32 -0.19
CA LEU A 28 -3.79 -10.23 0.54
C LEU A 28 -5.24 -9.70 0.68
N ALA A 29 -6.06 -9.77 -0.36
CA ALA A 29 -7.50 -9.81 -0.17
C ALA A 29 -7.81 -11.26 0.21
N PRO A 30 -8.66 -11.56 1.21
CA PRO A 30 -9.06 -12.94 1.41
C PRO A 30 -9.65 -13.40 0.08
N ALA A 31 -9.04 -14.40 -0.54
CA ALA A 31 -9.45 -14.93 -1.82
C ALA A 31 -10.98 -15.07 -1.80
N ASN A 32 -11.66 -14.35 -2.69
CA ASN A 32 -13.07 -14.50 -3.04
C ASN A 32 -13.88 -15.42 -2.10
N GLY A 33 -14.24 -14.95 -0.90
CA GLY A 33 -15.17 -15.64 0.00
C GLY A 33 -14.78 -17.05 0.47
N GLY A 34 -13.52 -17.47 0.39
CA GLY A 34 -13.04 -18.76 0.89
C GLY A 34 -11.88 -18.55 1.86
N ASP A 35 -12.04 -19.05 3.09
CA ASP A 35 -11.06 -19.16 4.18
C ASP A 35 -9.84 -18.23 4.15
N ALA A 36 -9.77 -17.33 5.13
CA ALA A 36 -8.53 -16.69 5.51
C ALA A 36 -7.47 -17.75 5.80
N VAL A 37 -6.57 -17.98 4.84
CA VAL A 37 -5.43 -18.88 4.99
C VAL A 37 -4.64 -18.37 6.18
N THR A 38 -4.60 -19.20 7.22
CA THR A 38 -3.83 -18.96 8.42
C THR A 38 -2.36 -19.05 8.02
N LEU A 39 -1.76 -17.94 7.61
CA LEU A 39 -0.32 -17.82 7.54
C LEU A 39 0.20 -17.83 8.99
N GLY A 40 0.51 -19.03 9.47
CA GLY A 40 1.62 -19.24 10.38
C GLY A 40 1.63 -18.55 11.74
N ARG A 41 0.49 -18.12 12.31
CA ARG A 41 0.50 -17.80 13.74
C ARG A 41 0.71 -19.12 14.49
N ASN A 42 1.91 -19.32 15.02
CA ASN A 42 2.26 -20.46 15.87
C ASN A 42 1.30 -20.54 17.09
N GLY A 43 0.14 -21.16 16.91
CA GLY A 43 -0.72 -21.67 17.99
C GLY A 43 -1.56 -20.66 18.80
N ALA A 44 -1.90 -19.46 18.32
CA ALA A 44 -2.79 -18.58 19.09
C ALA A 44 -4.28 -18.80 18.71
N THR A 45 -5.00 -19.53 19.55
CA THR A 45 -6.41 -19.93 19.37
C THR A 45 -7.44 -18.88 19.84
N ASP A 46 -6.99 -17.68 20.21
CA ASP A 46 -7.79 -16.77 21.05
C ASP A 46 -8.01 -15.38 20.41
N ALA A 47 -7.85 -15.22 19.09
CA ALA A 47 -8.04 -13.92 18.44
C ALA A 47 -9.53 -13.59 18.25
N PRO A 48 -10.05 -12.49 18.82
CA PRO A 48 -11.43 -12.06 18.59
C PRO A 48 -11.59 -11.47 17.18
N ALA A 49 -12.73 -11.74 16.54
CA ALA A 49 -13.22 -11.16 15.29
C ALA A 49 -12.30 -11.25 14.05
N GLY A 50 -11.93 -12.47 13.64
CA GLY A 50 -11.32 -12.75 12.33
C GLY A 50 -9.92 -12.14 12.14
N PRO A 51 -9.06 -12.70 11.27
CA PRO A 51 -7.84 -12.01 10.89
C PRO A 51 -8.23 -10.78 10.05
N THR A 52 -8.00 -9.58 10.57
CA THR A 52 -7.82 -8.38 9.74
C THR A 52 -6.69 -8.71 8.77
N VAL A 53 -6.98 -8.75 7.48
CA VAL A 53 -5.94 -9.08 6.51
C VAL A 53 -4.97 -7.90 6.44
N VAL A 54 -3.69 -8.18 6.68
CA VAL A 54 -2.62 -7.17 6.64
C VAL A 54 -1.91 -7.28 5.31
N ASN A 55 -1.98 -6.23 4.52
CA ASN A 55 -1.45 -6.10 3.17
C ASN A 55 -1.04 -4.64 2.89
N GLU A 56 -0.40 -4.37 1.76
CA GLU A 56 0.03 -3.03 1.37
C GLU A 56 -1.11 -2.02 1.32
N ALA A 57 -2.29 -2.40 0.84
CA ALA A 57 -3.45 -1.50 0.81
C ALA A 57 -3.89 -1.09 2.23
N THR A 58 -3.92 -2.02 3.18
CA THR A 58 -4.26 -1.73 4.58
C THR A 58 -3.17 -0.95 5.28
N ILE A 59 -1.89 -1.23 5.02
CA ILE A 59 -0.78 -0.44 5.56
C ILE A 59 -0.81 0.99 5.01
N ALA A 60 -1.01 1.17 3.70
CA ALA A 60 -1.15 2.50 3.10
C ALA A 60 -2.34 3.27 3.68
N THR A 61 -3.47 2.60 3.89
CA THR A 61 -4.66 3.19 4.53
C THR A 61 -4.39 3.59 5.99
N ASP A 62 -3.72 2.72 6.76
CA ASP A 62 -3.33 2.98 8.16
C ASP A 62 -2.37 4.19 8.25
N HIS A 63 -1.59 4.44 7.20
CA HIS A 63 -0.71 5.61 7.05
C HIS A 63 -1.41 6.88 6.52
N GLY A 64 -2.72 6.81 6.25
CA GLY A 64 -3.54 7.97 5.89
C GLY A 64 -3.60 8.29 4.39
N HIS A 65 -3.09 7.40 3.53
CA HIS A 65 -3.14 7.56 2.07
C HIS A 65 -4.53 7.24 1.51
N ASN A 66 -4.84 7.81 0.34
CA ASN A 66 -6.02 7.44 -0.43
C ASN A 66 -5.66 6.24 -1.33
N VAL A 67 -6.20 5.07 -1.02
CA VAL A 67 -5.82 3.83 -1.70
C VAL A 67 -6.81 3.46 -2.80
N THR A 68 -6.29 3.20 -3.99
CA THR A 68 -7.01 2.53 -5.09
C THR A 68 -6.39 1.18 -5.35
N VAL A 69 -7.16 0.10 -5.19
CA VAL A 69 -6.74 -1.27 -5.50
C VAL A 69 -7.25 -1.64 -6.89
N VAL A 70 -6.38 -2.18 -7.74
CA VAL A 70 -6.73 -2.64 -9.09
C VAL A 70 -6.37 -4.11 -9.29
N ASP A 71 -7.24 -4.82 -10.01
CA ASP A 71 -6.98 -6.17 -10.48
C ASP A 71 -6.11 -6.16 -11.75
N GLU A 72 -5.72 -7.36 -12.19
CA GLU A 72 -4.92 -7.57 -13.41
C GLU A 72 -5.56 -6.95 -14.66
N ALA A 73 -6.87 -7.14 -14.84
CA ALA A 73 -7.59 -6.66 -16.02
C ALA A 73 -7.59 -5.12 -16.06
N THR A 74 -7.82 -4.49 -14.92
CA THR A 74 -7.78 -3.04 -14.77
C THR A 74 -6.36 -2.52 -14.99
N TRP A 75 -5.35 -3.09 -14.32
CA TRP A 75 -3.95 -2.72 -14.48
C TRP A 75 -3.49 -2.79 -15.94
N SER A 76 -3.81 -3.88 -16.63
CA SER A 76 -3.45 -4.09 -18.04
C SER A 76 -4.15 -3.11 -18.99
N GLY A 77 -5.30 -2.56 -18.58
CA GLY A 77 -6.05 -1.58 -19.35
C GLY A 77 -5.64 -0.13 -19.08
N MET A 78 -4.79 0.14 -18.09
CA MET A 78 -4.40 1.50 -17.72
C MET A 78 -3.41 2.12 -18.71
N THR A 79 -3.57 3.42 -18.97
CA THR A 79 -2.66 4.23 -19.79
C THR A 79 -1.54 4.86 -18.93
N PRO A 80 -0.46 5.39 -19.54
CA PRO A 80 0.58 6.10 -18.79
C PRO A 80 0.01 7.24 -17.95
N GLU A 81 -0.94 8.01 -18.48
CA GLU A 81 -1.56 9.14 -17.78
C GLU A 81 -2.38 8.69 -16.56
N GLN A 82 -2.98 7.50 -16.62
CA GLN A 82 -3.71 6.93 -15.49
C GLN A 82 -2.77 6.43 -14.39
N PHE A 83 -1.59 5.92 -14.73
CA PHE A 83 -0.55 5.60 -13.75
C PHE A 83 0.05 6.86 -13.14
N ALA A 84 0.34 7.88 -13.96
CA ALA A 84 0.94 9.14 -13.54
C ALA A 84 0.03 10.02 -12.67
N ALA A 85 -1.25 9.65 -12.54
CA ALA A 85 -2.21 10.34 -11.67
C ALA A 85 -2.01 10.04 -10.18
N TYR A 86 -1.23 9.02 -9.84
CA TYR A 86 -0.96 8.62 -8.46
C TYR A 86 0.42 9.12 -8.01
N ASP A 87 0.51 9.45 -6.72
CA ASP A 87 1.76 9.83 -6.08
C ASP A 87 2.68 8.62 -5.89
N ALA A 88 2.11 7.41 -5.73
CA ALA A 88 2.87 6.16 -5.72
C ALA A 88 2.13 5.00 -6.36
N ILE A 89 2.92 4.14 -7.01
CA ILE A 89 2.53 2.79 -7.42
C ILE A 89 3.08 1.81 -6.39
N VAL A 90 2.24 0.93 -5.89
CA VAL A 90 2.58 -0.14 -4.95
C VAL A 90 2.28 -1.47 -5.62
N ILE A 91 3.30 -2.31 -5.77
CA ILE A 91 3.10 -3.71 -6.19
C ILE A 91 3.02 -4.55 -4.92
N GLY A 92 1.86 -5.16 -4.68
CA GLY A 92 1.65 -5.92 -3.45
C GLY A 92 2.42 -7.25 -3.41
N ASP A 93 2.79 -7.66 -2.20
CA ASP A 93 3.41 -8.93 -1.85
C ASP A 93 2.34 -9.97 -1.47
N ALA A 94 2.27 -11.08 -2.19
CA ALA A 94 1.44 -12.26 -1.87
C ALA A 94 2.12 -13.21 -0.86
N GLY A 95 3.30 -12.87 -0.37
CA GLY A 95 4.10 -13.64 0.56
C GLY A 95 4.76 -14.85 -0.08
N CYS A 96 5.15 -15.83 0.73
CA CYS A 96 5.79 -17.06 0.25
C CYS A 96 4.84 -18.05 -0.44
N ASP A 97 3.55 -17.70 -0.60
CA ASP A 97 2.58 -18.53 -1.29
C ASP A 97 2.50 -18.17 -2.78
N PHE A 98 3.42 -18.76 -3.55
CA PHE A 98 3.42 -18.65 -5.01
C PHE A 98 2.25 -19.41 -5.68
N SER A 99 1.39 -20.11 -4.92
CA SER A 99 0.25 -20.85 -5.48
C SER A 99 -0.99 -19.97 -5.71
N ASP A 100 -1.03 -18.79 -5.08
CA ASP A 100 -2.16 -17.83 -5.13
C ASP A 100 -1.86 -16.54 -5.92
N GLY A 101 -0.85 -16.56 -6.80
CA GLY A 101 -0.80 -15.63 -7.91
C GLY A 101 -0.47 -14.18 -7.55
N GLU A 102 0.77 -13.96 -7.11
CA GLU A 102 1.54 -12.83 -7.66
C GLU A 102 1.71 -13.07 -9.17
N ASP A 103 0.66 -12.84 -9.95
CA ASP A 103 0.80 -12.80 -11.38
C ASP A 103 1.46 -11.46 -11.75
N LEU A 104 2.77 -11.40 -11.53
CA LEU A 104 3.61 -10.33 -12.03
C LEU A 104 3.65 -10.33 -13.57
N ALA A 105 3.04 -11.31 -14.27
CA ALA A 105 3.02 -11.28 -15.73
C ALA A 105 2.28 -10.06 -16.26
N ALA A 106 1.22 -9.57 -15.60
CA ALA A 106 0.56 -8.34 -16.04
C ALA A 106 1.41 -7.09 -15.74
N VAL A 107 2.10 -7.07 -14.60
CA VAL A 107 3.07 -6.02 -14.26
C VAL A 107 4.21 -5.99 -15.26
N ASP A 108 4.76 -7.16 -15.63
CA ASP A 108 5.86 -7.28 -16.59
C ASP A 108 5.41 -7.02 -18.03
N ALA A 109 4.28 -7.58 -18.46
CA ALA A 109 3.73 -7.37 -19.79
C ALA A 109 3.36 -5.91 -20.04
N ASN A 110 2.84 -5.21 -19.02
CA ASN A 110 2.48 -3.81 -19.10
C ASN A 110 3.61 -2.84 -18.69
N LYS A 111 4.84 -3.36 -18.46
CA LYS A 111 5.98 -2.57 -17.97
C LYS A 111 6.32 -1.36 -18.82
N SER A 112 6.23 -1.51 -20.14
CA SER A 112 6.50 -0.40 -21.07
C SER A 112 5.52 0.78 -20.94
N VAL A 113 4.41 0.61 -20.22
CA VAL A 113 3.37 1.63 -20.01
C VAL A 113 3.50 2.29 -18.64
N TRP A 114 3.60 1.52 -17.55
CA TRP A 114 3.65 2.08 -16.19
C TRP A 114 5.05 2.53 -15.78
N SER A 115 6.12 1.79 -16.16
CA SER A 115 7.45 2.08 -15.62
C SER A 115 8.02 3.43 -16.06
N PRO A 116 7.74 3.97 -17.28
CA PRO A 116 8.23 5.29 -17.67
C PRO A 116 7.67 6.44 -16.84
N VAL A 117 6.52 6.26 -16.17
CA VAL A 117 5.92 7.32 -15.34
C VAL A 117 6.46 7.35 -13.92
N VAL A 118 7.19 6.31 -13.51
CA VAL A 118 7.88 6.27 -12.22
C VAL A 118 9.10 7.19 -12.28
N THR A 119 8.90 8.44 -11.90
CA THR A 119 9.95 9.48 -11.88
C THR A 119 10.28 9.96 -10.47
N GLY A 120 9.51 9.54 -9.48
CA GLY A 120 9.66 9.90 -8.07
C GLY A 120 10.54 8.93 -7.29
N ASN A 121 10.29 8.87 -5.98
CA ASN A 121 11.04 8.04 -5.05
C ASN A 121 10.74 6.55 -5.28
N VAL A 122 11.77 5.70 -5.18
CA VAL A 122 11.63 4.25 -5.29
C VAL A 122 12.10 3.59 -3.99
N ALA A 123 11.18 2.94 -3.29
CA ALA A 123 11.46 2.01 -2.21
C ALA A 123 11.39 0.58 -2.76
N MET A 124 12.44 -0.19 -2.55
CA MET A 124 12.42 -1.63 -2.82
C MET A 124 12.66 -2.37 -1.51
N ASN A 125 11.60 -2.95 -0.98
CA ASN A 125 11.59 -3.78 0.20
C ASN A 125 11.07 -5.14 -0.23
N THR A 126 11.99 -6.02 -0.60
CA THR A 126 11.71 -7.40 -1.04
C THR A 126 10.70 -8.09 -0.13
N PHE A 127 10.03 -9.12 -0.65
CA PHE A 127 8.92 -9.88 -0.05
C PHE A 127 9.09 -10.43 1.40
N ASP A 128 10.24 -10.20 2.04
CA ASP A 128 10.56 -10.66 3.39
C ASP A 128 9.78 -9.89 4.47
N ALA A 129 9.45 -8.62 4.23
CA ALA A 129 8.74 -7.81 5.23
C ALA A 129 7.36 -8.38 5.56
N PHE A 130 6.56 -8.76 4.56
CA PHE A 130 5.24 -9.37 4.83
C PHE A 130 5.35 -10.79 5.35
N TYR A 131 6.40 -11.55 5.01
CA TYR A 131 6.68 -12.83 5.70
C TYR A 131 6.86 -12.63 7.21
N HIS A 132 7.58 -11.58 7.61
CA HIS A 132 7.86 -11.27 9.00
C HIS A 132 6.66 -10.65 9.76
N ILE A 133 5.66 -10.10 9.07
CA ILE A 133 4.40 -9.63 9.70
C ILE A 133 3.67 -10.77 10.44
N PHE A 134 3.80 -12.02 10.00
CA PHE A 134 3.03 -13.15 10.54
C PHE A 134 3.75 -14.00 11.60
N GLN A 135 4.95 -13.62 12.05
CA GLN A 135 5.76 -14.44 12.98
C GLN A 135 5.41 -14.23 14.46
N ASP A 136 5.73 -13.05 15.01
CA ASP A 136 5.43 -12.67 16.40
C ASP A 136 5.14 -11.17 16.51
N ALA A 137 4.54 -10.75 17.63
CA ALA A 137 4.05 -9.37 17.80
C ALA A 137 5.15 -8.29 17.75
N THR A 138 6.39 -8.62 18.10
CA THR A 138 7.50 -7.64 18.06
C THR A 138 8.07 -7.50 16.65
N VAL A 139 8.18 -8.62 15.94
CA VAL A 139 8.60 -8.67 14.54
C VAL A 139 7.51 -8.05 13.64
N GLU A 140 6.23 -8.28 13.95
CA GLU A 140 5.08 -7.69 13.26
C GLU A 140 5.15 -6.16 13.26
N ALA A 141 5.37 -5.54 14.42
CA ALA A 141 5.39 -4.09 14.54
C ALA A 141 6.54 -3.46 13.71
N GLY A 142 7.72 -4.09 13.74
CA GLY A 142 8.87 -3.64 12.94
C GLY A 142 8.65 -3.79 11.44
N ALA A 143 8.06 -4.92 11.02
CA ALA A 143 7.78 -5.19 9.61
C ALA A 143 6.71 -4.25 9.04
N ARG A 144 5.64 -3.98 9.80
CA ARG A 144 4.62 -2.98 9.43
C ARG A 144 5.21 -1.58 9.34
N ALA A 145 6.06 -1.20 10.29
CA ALA A 145 6.73 0.09 10.25
C ALA A 145 7.65 0.24 9.03
N LEU A 146 8.37 -0.83 8.65
CA LEU A 146 9.22 -0.83 7.47
C LEU A 146 8.41 -0.69 6.17
N ALA A 147 7.36 -1.50 5.99
CA ALA A 147 6.48 -1.43 4.83
C ALA A 147 5.81 -0.04 4.71
N GLY A 148 5.24 0.45 5.81
CA GLY A 148 4.62 1.77 5.85
C GLY A 148 5.58 2.91 5.56
N SER A 149 6.79 2.88 6.14
CA SER A 149 7.83 3.89 5.84
C SER A 149 8.29 3.84 4.38
N GLY A 150 8.30 2.66 3.76
CA GLY A 150 8.62 2.48 2.34
C GLY A 150 7.54 3.10 1.44
N ILE A 151 6.27 2.86 1.76
CA ILE A 151 5.13 3.46 1.05
C ILE A 151 5.15 4.99 1.21
N ASP A 152 5.35 5.49 2.44
CA ASP A 152 5.47 6.93 2.70
C ASP A 152 6.63 7.56 1.91
N PHE A 153 7.77 6.87 1.84
CA PHE A 153 8.92 7.34 1.07
C PHE A 153 8.59 7.42 -0.42
N ALA A 154 8.00 6.36 -1.00
CA ALA A 154 7.59 6.33 -2.40
C ALA A 154 6.61 7.46 -2.73
N ALA A 155 5.64 7.71 -1.86
CA ALA A 155 4.59 8.71 -2.06
C ALA A 155 4.99 10.16 -1.72
N SER A 156 6.17 10.40 -1.13
CA SER A 156 6.61 11.74 -0.70
C SER A 156 7.42 12.52 -1.74
N GLY A 157 7.72 11.92 -2.89
CA GLY A 157 8.56 12.50 -3.93
C GLY A 157 7.81 13.41 -4.90
N ASP A 158 8.57 14.10 -5.77
CA ASP A 158 8.00 14.78 -6.93
C ASP A 158 7.73 13.74 -8.05
N GLY A 159 6.48 13.66 -8.51
CA GLY A 159 6.05 12.68 -9.50
C GLY A 159 5.80 11.28 -8.90
N THR A 160 5.35 10.34 -9.73
CA THR A 160 4.94 9.01 -9.27
C THR A 160 6.12 8.20 -8.76
N GLY A 161 6.07 7.78 -7.49
CA GLY A 161 7.01 6.86 -6.88
C GLY A 161 6.63 5.39 -7.06
N LEU A 162 7.50 4.51 -6.56
CA LEU A 162 7.29 3.05 -6.58
C LEU A 162 7.65 2.43 -5.23
N TYR A 163 6.76 1.58 -4.72
CA TYR A 163 7.06 0.60 -3.68
C TYR A 163 6.89 -0.81 -4.26
N TYR A 164 7.90 -1.65 -4.02
CA TYR A 164 7.94 -3.06 -4.40
C TYR A 164 8.71 -3.86 -3.35
#